data_AF-A0A4U3LGK9-F1
#
_entry.id   AF-A0A4U3LGK9-F1
#
_cell.length_a   1.000
_cell.length_b   1.000
_cell.length_c   1.000
_cell.angle_alpha   90.00
_cell.angle_beta   90.00
_cell.angle_gamma   90.00
#
_symmetry.space_group_name_H-M   'P 1'
#
loop_
_entity.id
_entity.type
_entity.pdbx_description
1 polymer ?
#
loop_
_entity_poly.entity_id
_entity_poly.type
_entity_poly.pdbx_seq_one_letter_code
_entity_poly.pdbx_strand_id
1 'polypeptide(L)'
;MSLMLRRLRRRLANRGKTMATPSSFDDDLFPKGVPVEEAERQRLFELYKIMVASSEALVGRRQGVNTFFLTINGALLTAIGLLLSNGKDPRLQAAGIVVLAITGCILSLAWTSLILSFGQLNKGKFAVINRIEEDLPAAIFLAEWKALGEGRKPSIYRTFTSREVWVPKVFLFVYALTALLAVLIAVGLWKPK
;
A
#
# COMPACT_ATOMS: atom_id res chain seq x y z
N MET A 1 53.26 20.68 -3.46
CA MET A 1 51.78 20.66 -3.62
C MET A 1 51.23 19.36 -3.01
N SER A 2 50.72 19.44 -1.78
CA SER A 2 50.38 18.30 -0.91
C SER A 2 49.47 17.25 -1.57
N LEU A 3 49.73 15.95 -1.31
CA LEU A 3 48.88 14.81 -1.69
C LEU A 3 47.40 15.02 -1.29
N MET A 4 47.15 15.80 -0.24
CA MET A 4 45.82 16.19 0.21
C MET A 4 45.09 17.10 -0.80
N LEU A 5 45.80 18.05 -1.43
CA LEU A 5 45.24 18.94 -2.46
C LEU A 5 44.93 18.17 -3.75
N ARG A 6 45.73 17.16 -4.11
CA ARG A 6 45.43 16.26 -5.25
C ARG A 6 44.20 15.38 -4.99
N ARG A 7 44.03 14.87 -3.77
CA ARG A 7 42.85 14.09 -3.37
C ARG A 7 41.59 14.96 -3.31
N LEU A 8 41.71 16.20 -2.82
CA LEU A 8 40.61 17.15 -2.78
C LEU A 8 40.17 17.56 -4.19
N ARG A 9 41.12 17.84 -5.09
CA ARG A 9 40.84 18.18 -6.49
C ARG A 9 40.22 17.01 -7.27
N ARG A 10 40.65 15.77 -7.01
CA ARG A 10 39.98 14.55 -7.56
C ARG A 10 38.58 14.35 -7.00
N ARG A 11 38.35 14.59 -5.70
CA ARG A 11 37.01 14.52 -5.09
C ARG A 11 36.07 15.60 -5.62
N LEU A 12 36.58 16.80 -5.89
CA LEU A 12 35.81 17.90 -6.49
C LEU A 12 35.55 17.65 -7.98
N ALA A 13 36.51 17.09 -8.73
CA ALA A 13 36.31 16.67 -10.12
C ALA A 13 35.33 15.49 -10.26
N ASN A 14 35.30 14.56 -9.30
CA ASN A 14 34.28 13.51 -9.24
C ASN A 14 32.91 14.02 -8.76
N ARG A 15 32.85 15.00 -7.84
CA ARG A 15 31.60 15.66 -7.44
C ARG A 15 30.93 16.43 -8.58
N GLY A 16 31.71 16.93 -9.55
CA GLY A 16 31.18 17.51 -10.78
C GLY A 16 30.68 16.47 -11.80
N LYS A 17 31.07 15.19 -11.68
CA LYS A 17 30.63 14.08 -12.55
C LYS A 17 29.42 13.31 -12.02
N THR A 18 29.05 13.48 -10.75
CA THR A 18 27.88 12.83 -10.12
C THR A 18 26.76 13.81 -9.78
N MET A 19 26.49 14.74 -10.69
CA MET A 19 25.19 15.39 -10.80
C MET A 19 24.73 15.25 -12.25
N ALA A 20 24.55 14.00 -12.70
CA ALA A 20 23.60 13.77 -13.79
C ALA A 20 22.26 14.31 -13.28
N THR A 21 21.63 15.20 -14.04
CA THR A 21 20.25 15.59 -13.83
C THR A 21 19.43 14.32 -13.60
N PRO A 22 18.52 14.25 -12.62
CA PRO A 22 17.63 13.10 -12.50
C PRO A 22 17.01 12.84 -13.87
N SER A 23 17.09 11.60 -14.37
CA SER A 23 16.42 11.23 -15.62
C SER A 23 14.95 11.60 -15.50
N SER A 24 14.38 12.17 -16.57
CA SER A 24 12.94 12.42 -16.59
C SER A 24 12.20 11.08 -16.66
N PHE A 25 10.92 11.08 -16.27
CA PHE A 25 10.08 9.89 -16.36
C PHE A 25 10.07 9.30 -17.79
N ASP A 26 10.10 10.16 -18.81
CA ASP A 26 10.14 9.76 -20.21
C ASP A 26 11.53 9.20 -20.60
N ASP A 27 12.62 9.72 -20.04
CA ASP A 27 13.97 9.16 -20.27
C ASP A 27 14.09 7.74 -19.69
N ASP A 28 13.44 7.47 -18.56
CA ASP A 28 13.42 6.15 -17.93
C ASP A 28 12.50 5.17 -18.69
N LEU A 29 11.35 5.65 -19.16
CA LEU A 29 10.36 4.84 -19.89
C LEU A 29 10.82 4.53 -21.32
N PHE A 30 11.44 5.50 -21.99
CA PHE A 30 11.90 5.43 -23.36
C PHE A 30 13.39 5.75 -23.47
N PRO A 31 14.28 4.90 -22.93
CA PRO A 31 15.73 5.17 -22.89
C PRO A 31 16.39 5.26 -24.26
N LYS A 32 15.69 4.83 -25.33
CA LYS A 32 16.12 4.93 -26.73
C LYS A 32 15.28 5.93 -27.55
N GLY A 33 14.41 6.70 -26.89
CA GLY A 33 13.40 7.52 -27.54
C GLY A 33 12.09 6.76 -27.78
N VAL A 34 11.06 7.52 -28.15
CA VAL A 34 9.73 6.99 -28.47
C VAL A 34 9.81 6.16 -29.76
N PRO A 35 9.25 4.93 -29.78
CA PRO A 35 9.19 4.09 -30.98
C PRO A 35 8.58 4.79 -32.20
N VAL A 36 9.32 4.84 -33.30
CA VAL A 36 8.84 5.41 -34.58
C VAL A 36 8.49 4.30 -35.55
N GLU A 37 9.33 3.26 -35.62
CA GLU A 37 9.15 2.13 -36.52
C GLU A 37 8.01 1.20 -36.07
N GLU A 38 7.29 0.64 -37.02
CA GLU A 38 6.14 -0.24 -36.75
C GLU A 38 6.53 -1.46 -35.91
N ALA A 39 7.70 -2.06 -36.17
CA ALA A 39 8.20 -3.18 -35.40
C ALA A 39 8.46 -2.81 -33.92
N GLU A 40 8.92 -1.58 -33.66
CA GLU A 40 9.14 -1.09 -32.30
C GLU A 40 7.82 -0.74 -31.61
N ARG A 41 6.85 -0.17 -32.35
CA ARG A 41 5.47 0.05 -31.85
C ARG A 41 4.79 -1.25 -31.45
N GLN A 42 4.98 -2.32 -32.21
CA GLN A 42 4.47 -3.65 -31.83
C GLN A 42 5.10 -4.16 -30.53
N ARG A 43 6.42 -3.94 -30.33
CA ARG A 43 7.08 -4.29 -29.07
C ARG A 43 6.58 -3.43 -27.91
N LEU A 44 6.32 -2.14 -28.14
CA LEU A 44 5.73 -1.24 -27.15
C LEU A 44 4.33 -1.73 -26.73
N PHE A 45 3.51 -2.19 -27.67
CA PHE A 45 2.21 -2.78 -27.37
C PHE A 45 2.32 -4.05 -26.51
N GLU A 46 3.33 -4.89 -26.72
CA GLU A 46 3.58 -6.04 -25.84
C GLU A 46 3.99 -5.60 -24.42
N LEU A 47 4.83 -4.56 -24.28
CA LEU A 47 5.16 -3.99 -22.96
C LEU A 47 3.92 -3.38 -22.28
N TYR A 48 3.06 -2.71 -23.04
CA TYR A 48 1.77 -2.22 -22.56
C TYR A 48 0.90 -3.35 -21.99
N LYS A 49 0.75 -4.45 -22.73
CA LYS A 49 0.00 -5.63 -22.26
C LYS A 49 0.60 -6.22 -20.98
N ILE A 50 1.93 -6.32 -20.88
CA ILE A 50 2.60 -6.76 -19.65
C ILE A 50 2.27 -5.83 -18.49
N MET A 51 2.29 -4.51 -18.70
CA MET A 51 1.96 -3.53 -17.69
C MET A 51 0.51 -3.65 -17.22
N VAL A 52 -0.45 -3.78 -18.14
CA VAL A 52 -1.88 -3.98 -17.84
C VAL A 52 -2.08 -5.28 -17.05
N ALA A 53 -1.56 -6.41 -17.52
CA ALA A 53 -1.67 -7.69 -16.82
C ALA A 53 -1.05 -7.63 -15.41
N SER A 54 0.07 -6.91 -15.26
CA SER A 54 0.72 -6.70 -13.96
C SER A 54 -0.09 -5.81 -13.01
N SER A 55 -0.99 -4.97 -13.53
CA SER A 55 -1.93 -4.14 -12.77
C SER A 55 -3.11 -4.99 -12.28
N GLU A 56 -3.70 -5.79 -13.15
CA GLU A 56 -4.78 -6.73 -12.80
C GLU A 56 -4.34 -7.76 -11.76
N ALA A 57 -3.14 -8.35 -11.93
CA ALA A 57 -2.58 -9.27 -10.95
C ALA A 57 -2.36 -8.62 -9.58
N LEU A 58 -2.05 -7.31 -9.54
CA LEU A 58 -1.93 -6.56 -8.30
C LEU A 58 -3.28 -6.41 -7.59
N VAL A 59 -4.35 -6.12 -8.34
CA VAL A 59 -5.72 -6.07 -7.84
C VAL A 59 -6.14 -7.43 -7.26
N GLY A 60 -5.86 -8.53 -7.97
CA GLY A 60 -6.13 -9.88 -7.46
C GLY A 60 -5.38 -10.19 -6.16
N ARG A 61 -4.09 -9.84 -6.07
CA ARG A 61 -3.29 -10.00 -4.85
C ARG A 61 -3.85 -9.21 -3.67
N ARG A 62 -4.31 -7.98 -3.92
CA ARG A 62 -4.95 -7.13 -2.90
C ARG A 62 -6.21 -7.77 -2.33
N GLN A 63 -7.05 -8.39 -3.16
CA GLN A 63 -8.22 -9.13 -2.68
C GLN A 63 -7.80 -10.31 -1.79
N GLY A 64 -6.78 -11.07 -2.17
CA GLY A 64 -6.22 -12.13 -1.34
C GLY A 64 -5.72 -11.63 0.03
N VAL A 65 -5.04 -10.48 0.07
CA VAL A 65 -4.59 -9.84 1.31
C VAL A 65 -5.79 -9.41 2.18
N ASN A 66 -6.83 -8.82 1.59
CA ASN A 66 -8.04 -8.45 2.32
C ASN A 66 -8.72 -9.66 2.96
N THR A 67 -8.87 -10.76 2.21
CA THR A 67 -9.42 -12.01 2.74
C THR A 67 -8.57 -12.58 3.88
N PHE A 68 -7.24 -12.60 3.73
CA PHE A 68 -6.32 -13.03 4.79
C PHE A 68 -6.55 -12.24 6.09
N PHE A 69 -6.58 -10.90 6.01
CA PHE A 69 -6.76 -10.07 7.19
C PHE A 69 -8.15 -10.20 7.81
N LEU A 70 -9.21 -10.36 7.01
CA LEU A 70 -10.55 -10.63 7.54
C LEU A 70 -10.58 -11.93 8.33
N THR A 71 -9.99 -13.00 7.78
CA THR A 71 -9.96 -14.32 8.42
C THR A 71 -9.19 -14.31 9.74
N ILE A 72 -7.97 -13.76 9.76
CA ILE A 72 -7.15 -13.74 10.98
C ILE A 72 -7.78 -12.86 12.07
N ASN A 73 -8.43 -11.74 11.69
CA ASN A 73 -9.15 -10.92 12.65
C ASN A 73 -10.42 -11.60 13.17
N GLY A 74 -11.15 -12.32 12.31
CA GLY A 74 -12.28 -13.16 12.75
C GLY A 74 -11.86 -14.23 13.75
N ALA A 75 -10.71 -14.88 13.52
CA ALA A 75 -10.14 -15.85 14.44
C ALA A 75 -9.74 -15.22 15.79
N LEU A 76 -9.11 -14.03 15.77
CA LEU A 76 -8.77 -13.28 16.99
C LEU A 76 -10.01 -12.88 17.80
N LEU A 77 -11.04 -12.34 17.15
CA LEU A 77 -12.29 -12.00 17.82
C LEU A 77 -12.97 -13.23 18.42
N THR A 78 -12.95 -14.36 17.72
CA THR A 78 -13.43 -15.64 18.24
C THR A 78 -12.65 -16.07 19.48
N ALA A 79 -11.32 -15.99 19.45
CA ALA A 79 -10.47 -16.31 20.59
C ALA A 79 -10.75 -15.41 21.80
N ILE A 80 -10.94 -14.10 21.59
CA ILE A 80 -11.36 -13.17 22.64
C ILE A 80 -12.72 -13.58 23.22
N GLY A 81 -13.71 -13.91 22.38
CA GLY A 81 -15.03 -14.37 22.83
C GLY A 81 -14.99 -15.67 23.65
N LEU A 82 -14.14 -16.62 23.27
CA LEU A 82 -13.92 -17.86 24.02
C LEU A 82 -13.26 -17.60 25.37
N LEU A 83 -12.27 -16.70 25.43
CA LEU A 83 -11.66 -16.30 26.70
C LEU A 83 -12.71 -15.66 27.61
N LEU A 84 -13.52 -14.74 27.07
CA LEU A 84 -14.61 -14.07 27.80
C LEU A 84 -15.61 -15.07 28.41
N SER A 85 -15.92 -16.16 27.70
CA SER A 85 -16.93 -17.14 28.12
C SER A 85 -16.44 -18.18 29.14
N ASN A 86 -15.14 -18.46 29.19
CA ASN A 86 -14.58 -19.61 29.94
C ASN A 86 -13.59 -19.23 31.05
N GLY A 87 -13.34 -17.95 31.30
CA GLY A 87 -12.35 -17.48 32.26
C GLY A 87 -12.79 -17.68 33.72
N LYS A 88 -12.00 -18.43 34.51
CA LYS A 88 -12.23 -18.60 35.96
C LYS A 88 -11.61 -17.49 36.81
N ASP A 89 -10.51 -16.90 36.34
CA ASP A 89 -9.85 -15.75 36.97
C ASP A 89 -9.99 -14.52 36.06
N PRO A 90 -10.79 -13.51 36.46
CA PRO A 90 -11.00 -12.29 35.69
C PRO A 90 -9.71 -11.53 35.35
N ARG A 91 -8.69 -11.57 36.21
CA ARG A 91 -7.42 -10.85 35.97
C ARG A 91 -6.57 -11.56 34.93
N LEU A 92 -6.45 -12.87 35.04
CA LEU A 92 -5.70 -13.67 34.06
C LEU A 92 -6.38 -13.65 32.68
N GLN A 93 -7.71 -13.72 32.66
CA GLN A 93 -8.52 -13.56 31.45
C GLN A 93 -8.29 -12.18 30.81
N ALA A 94 -8.37 -11.12 31.60
CA ALA A 94 -8.12 -9.76 31.12
C ALA A 94 -6.70 -9.61 30.54
N ALA A 95 -5.68 -10.16 31.19
CA ALA A 95 -4.31 -10.16 30.66
C ALA A 95 -4.20 -10.87 29.30
N GLY A 96 -4.84 -12.03 29.14
CA GLY A 96 -4.90 -12.74 27.85
C GLY A 96 -5.61 -11.93 26.76
N ILE A 97 -6.72 -11.27 27.09
CA ILE A 97 -7.46 -10.40 26.17
C ILE A 97 -6.61 -9.20 25.74
N VAL A 98 -5.83 -8.60 26.65
CA VAL A 98 -4.90 -7.50 26.31
C VAL A 98 -3.90 -7.94 25.24
N VAL A 99 -3.30 -9.12 25.38
CA VAL A 99 -2.34 -9.66 24.39
C VAL A 99 -3.00 -9.84 23.02
N LEU A 100 -4.19 -10.45 22.98
CA LEU A 100 -4.93 -10.65 21.72
C LEU A 100 -5.37 -9.32 21.10
N ALA A 101 -5.81 -8.36 21.90
CA ALA A 101 -6.24 -7.06 21.42
C ALA A 101 -5.07 -6.24 20.85
N ILE A 102 -3.92 -6.23 21.52
CA ILE A 102 -2.69 -5.60 20.99
C ILE A 102 -2.29 -6.26 19.65
N THR A 103 -2.36 -7.59 19.58
CA THR A 103 -2.10 -8.32 18.33
C THR A 103 -3.05 -7.88 17.21
N GLY A 104 -4.35 -7.77 17.50
CA GLY A 104 -5.36 -7.26 16.57
C GLY A 104 -5.09 -5.82 16.11
N CYS A 105 -4.65 -4.93 17.01
CA CYS A 105 -4.23 -3.57 16.65
C CYS A 105 -3.07 -3.58 15.66
N ILE A 106 -2.01 -4.36 15.92
CA ILE A 106 -0.84 -4.47 15.05
C ILE A 106 -1.25 -4.98 13.66
N LEU A 107 -2.07 -6.02 13.59
CA LEU A 107 -2.56 -6.57 12.33
C LEU A 107 -3.42 -5.55 11.57
N SER A 108 -4.26 -4.78 12.25
CA SER A 108 -5.10 -3.74 11.63
C SER A 108 -4.26 -2.59 11.04
N LEU A 109 -3.18 -2.20 11.72
CA LEU A 109 -2.24 -1.21 11.21
C LEU A 109 -1.46 -1.75 10.00
N ALA A 110 -0.97 -2.99 10.07
CA ALA A 110 -0.31 -3.65 8.95
C ALA A 110 -1.22 -3.77 7.72
N TRP A 111 -2.50 -4.12 7.94
CA TRP A 111 -3.50 -4.19 6.89
C TRP A 111 -3.71 -2.82 6.22
N THR A 112 -3.89 -1.77 7.02
CA THR A 112 -4.04 -0.40 6.51
C THR A 112 -2.84 0.00 5.64
N SER A 113 -1.63 -0.27 6.11
CA SER A 113 -0.39 0.03 5.39
C SER A 113 -0.34 -0.69 4.03
N LEU A 114 -0.68 -1.97 3.98
CA LEU A 114 -0.71 -2.75 2.74
C LEU A 114 -1.74 -2.23 1.74
N ILE A 115 -2.96 -1.90 2.17
CA ILE A 115 -4.00 -1.32 1.29
C ILE A 115 -3.50 -0.01 0.64
N LEU A 116 -2.85 0.85 1.42
CA LEU A 116 -2.27 2.10 0.92
C LEU A 116 -1.15 1.84 -0.09
N SER A 117 -0.24 0.91 0.22
CA SER A 117 0.87 0.54 -0.65
C SER A 117 0.38 -0.01 -2.00
N PHE A 118 -0.64 -0.87 -2.00
CA PHE A 118 -1.28 -1.34 -3.24
C PHE A 118 -1.83 -0.18 -4.08
N GLY A 119 -2.51 0.78 -3.45
CA GLY A 119 -3.01 1.97 -4.14
C GLY A 119 -1.90 2.83 -4.76
N GLN A 120 -0.80 3.03 -4.03
CA GLN A 120 0.36 3.80 -4.50
C GLN A 120 1.07 3.13 -5.68
N LEU A 121 1.34 1.82 -5.57
CA LEU A 121 1.96 1.06 -6.65
C LEU A 121 1.08 1.04 -7.90
N ASN A 122 -0.23 0.87 -7.72
CA ASN A 122 -1.18 0.91 -8.83
C ASN A 122 -1.18 2.28 -9.53
N LYS A 123 -1.17 3.37 -8.76
CA LYS A 123 -1.04 4.72 -9.32
C LYS A 123 0.23 4.89 -10.18
N GLY A 124 1.37 4.35 -9.72
CA GLY A 124 2.61 4.34 -10.50
C GLY A 124 2.51 3.52 -11.79
N LYS A 125 1.91 2.33 -11.73
CA LYS A 125 1.66 1.49 -12.92
C LYS A 125 0.80 2.22 -13.95
N PHE A 126 -0.28 2.87 -13.51
CA PHE A 126 -1.15 3.63 -14.41
C PHE A 126 -0.49 4.87 -15.00
N ALA A 127 0.49 5.48 -14.33
CA ALA A 127 1.29 6.55 -14.94
C ALA A 127 2.07 6.03 -16.16
N VAL A 128 2.67 4.83 -16.06
CA VAL A 128 3.37 4.17 -17.18
C VAL A 128 2.39 3.75 -18.28
N ILE A 129 1.29 3.07 -17.92
CA ILE A 129 0.27 2.63 -18.87
C ILE A 129 -0.26 3.82 -19.68
N ASN A 130 -0.71 4.88 -19.01
CA ASN A 130 -1.30 6.04 -19.67
C ASN A 130 -0.28 6.80 -20.53
N ARG A 131 1.00 6.82 -20.15
CA ARG A 131 2.04 7.44 -20.99
C ARG A 131 2.32 6.61 -22.25
N ILE A 132 2.37 5.29 -22.14
CA ILE A 132 2.51 4.41 -23.32
C ILE A 132 1.31 4.57 -24.26
N GLU A 133 0.11 4.74 -23.71
CA GLU A 133 -1.11 4.95 -24.49
C GLU A 133 -1.10 6.17 -25.40
N GLU A 134 -0.27 7.19 -25.11
CA GLU A 134 -0.10 8.36 -25.99
C GLU A 134 0.52 8.00 -27.35
N ASP A 135 1.25 6.89 -27.41
CA ASP A 135 1.91 6.38 -28.61
C ASP A 135 1.11 5.24 -29.29
N LEU A 136 -0.06 4.90 -28.75
CA LEU A 136 -0.99 3.90 -29.28
C LEU A 136 -2.17 4.56 -30.01
N PRO A 137 -2.88 3.83 -30.90
CA PRO A 137 -4.03 4.38 -31.63
C PRO A 137 -5.20 4.84 -30.74
N ALA A 138 -5.30 4.32 -29.52
CA ALA A 138 -6.33 4.69 -28.56
C ALA A 138 -5.81 4.57 -27.12
N ALA A 139 -6.14 5.57 -26.30
CA ALA A 139 -5.78 5.65 -24.89
C ALA A 139 -6.97 5.28 -24.00
N ILE A 140 -7.29 3.98 -23.95
CA ILE A 140 -8.53 3.46 -23.33
C ILE A 140 -8.54 3.65 -21.82
N PHE A 141 -7.42 3.43 -21.13
CA PHE A 141 -7.31 3.60 -19.68
C PHE A 141 -7.23 5.07 -19.29
N LEU A 142 -6.54 5.91 -20.07
CA LEU A 142 -6.55 7.34 -19.84
C LEU A 142 -7.95 7.93 -20.04
N ALA A 143 -8.68 7.48 -21.07
CA ALA A 143 -10.06 7.89 -21.31
C ALA A 143 -10.98 7.48 -20.15
N GLU A 144 -10.87 6.23 -19.67
CA GLU A 144 -11.58 5.77 -18.48
C GLU A 144 -11.27 6.64 -17.26
N TRP A 145 -9.98 6.90 -16.99
CA TRP A 145 -9.57 7.71 -15.84
C TRP A 145 -10.11 9.14 -15.89
N LYS A 146 -10.15 9.75 -17.09
CA LYS A 146 -10.76 11.06 -17.31
C LYS A 146 -12.28 11.01 -17.11
N ALA A 147 -12.97 9.98 -17.59
CA ALA A 147 -14.40 9.78 -17.37
C ALA A 147 -14.74 9.64 -15.88
N LEU A 148 -13.85 9.04 -15.09
CA LEU A 148 -13.94 8.94 -13.62
C LEU A 148 -13.55 10.26 -12.89
N GLY A 149 -13.27 11.33 -13.62
CA GLY A 149 -12.93 12.64 -13.04
C GLY A 149 -11.56 12.69 -12.38
N GLU A 150 -10.63 11.82 -12.81
CA GLU A 150 -9.23 11.78 -12.40
C GLU A 150 -9.01 11.70 -10.88
N GLY A 151 -9.96 11.11 -10.15
CA GLY A 151 -9.93 11.04 -8.68
C GLY A 151 -10.10 12.38 -7.97
N ARG A 152 -10.40 13.47 -8.70
CA ARG A 152 -10.65 14.81 -8.15
C ARG A 152 -12.11 15.07 -7.82
N LYS A 153 -13.02 14.22 -8.33
CA LYS A 153 -14.47 14.36 -8.17
C LYS A 153 -15.04 13.16 -7.40
N PRO A 154 -15.07 13.19 -6.06
CA PRO A 154 -15.60 12.09 -5.24
C PRO A 154 -17.09 11.78 -5.44
N SER A 155 -17.83 12.66 -6.10
CA SER A 155 -19.22 12.44 -6.52
C SER A 155 -19.32 11.52 -7.75
N ILE A 156 -18.27 11.45 -8.57
CA ILE A 156 -18.19 10.58 -9.75
C ILE A 156 -17.52 9.26 -9.36
N TYR A 157 -16.33 9.33 -8.76
CA TYR A 157 -15.57 8.14 -8.41
C TYR A 157 -14.81 8.31 -7.10
N ARG A 158 -14.89 7.28 -6.26
CA ARG A 158 -14.03 7.14 -5.07
C ARG A 158 -13.16 5.93 -5.26
N THR A 159 -11.86 6.11 -5.04
CA THR A 159 -10.89 5.03 -5.21
C THR A 159 -11.20 3.88 -4.25
N PHE A 160 -10.96 2.64 -4.69
CA PHE A 160 -11.10 1.46 -3.83
C PHE A 160 -10.31 1.59 -2.53
N THR A 161 -9.10 2.13 -2.58
CA THR A 161 -8.25 2.44 -1.40
C THR A 161 -8.97 3.30 -0.37
N SER A 162 -9.69 4.35 -0.80
CA SER A 162 -10.41 5.22 0.15
C SER A 162 -11.51 4.49 0.93
N ARG A 163 -12.10 3.45 0.34
CA ARG A 163 -13.18 2.65 0.94
C ARG A 163 -12.63 1.52 1.79
N GLU A 164 -11.68 0.76 1.26
CA GLU A 164 -11.16 -0.43 1.93
C GLU A 164 -10.40 -0.10 3.22
N VAL A 165 -9.76 1.08 3.31
CA VAL A 165 -9.07 1.52 4.54
C VAL A 165 -10.01 1.68 5.75
N TRP A 166 -11.33 1.80 5.55
CA TRP A 166 -12.27 1.88 6.67
C TRP A 166 -12.37 0.57 7.45
N VAL A 167 -12.30 -0.58 6.79
CA VAL A 167 -12.43 -1.88 7.46
C VAL A 167 -11.35 -2.10 8.53
N PRO A 168 -10.04 -1.99 8.24
CA PRO A 168 -9.02 -2.13 9.27
C PRO A 168 -9.09 -1.03 10.34
N LYS A 169 -9.58 0.18 10.02
CA LYS A 169 -9.80 1.23 11.05
C LYS A 169 -10.88 0.84 12.05
N VAL A 170 -11.96 0.20 11.59
CA VAL A 170 -13.00 -0.31 12.48
C VAL A 170 -12.45 -1.42 13.38
N PHE A 171 -11.71 -2.39 12.84
CA PHE A 171 -11.05 -3.40 13.65
C PHE A 171 -10.07 -2.79 14.66
N LEU A 172 -9.24 -1.83 14.23
CA LEU A 172 -8.33 -1.11 15.11
C LEU A 172 -9.06 -0.45 16.28
N PHE A 173 -10.20 0.21 16.01
CA PHE A 173 -11.02 0.81 17.05
C PHE A 173 -11.57 -0.24 18.03
N VAL A 174 -12.11 -1.35 17.52
CA VAL A 174 -12.64 -2.45 18.35
C VAL A 174 -11.55 -3.02 19.25
N TYR A 175 -10.36 -3.29 18.72
CA TYR A 175 -9.25 -3.81 19.52
C TYR A 175 -8.69 -2.78 20.49
N ALA A 176 -8.58 -1.52 20.12
CA ALA A 176 -8.11 -0.46 21.02
C ALA A 176 -9.07 -0.30 22.21
N LEU A 177 -10.38 -0.32 21.96
CA LEU A 177 -11.39 -0.30 23.02
C LEU A 177 -11.30 -1.56 23.88
N THR A 178 -11.18 -2.74 23.26
CA THR A 178 -11.05 -4.02 23.99
C THR A 178 -9.81 -4.04 24.88
N ALA A 179 -8.66 -3.58 24.37
CA ALA A 179 -7.43 -3.47 25.14
C ALA A 179 -7.59 -2.50 26.33
N LEU A 180 -8.20 -1.32 26.11
CA LEU A 180 -8.43 -0.35 27.17
C LEU A 180 -9.27 -0.94 28.30
N LEU A 181 -10.42 -1.55 27.97
CA LEU A 181 -11.31 -2.13 28.98
C LEU A 181 -10.64 -3.30 29.72
N ALA A 182 -9.92 -4.17 28.99
CA ALA A 182 -9.22 -5.30 29.58
C ALA A 182 -8.08 -4.83 30.50
N VAL A 183 -7.34 -3.76 30.15
CA VAL A 183 -6.32 -3.18 31.04
C VAL A 183 -6.97 -2.67 32.33
N LEU A 184 -8.07 -1.92 32.25
CA LEU A 184 -8.77 -1.41 33.44
C LEU A 184 -9.19 -2.52 34.42
N ILE A 185 -9.64 -3.66 33.89
CA ILE A 185 -9.99 -4.84 34.68
C ILE A 185 -8.73 -5.50 35.26
N ALA A 186 -7.69 -5.70 34.44
CA ALA A 186 -6.45 -6.36 34.85
C ALA A 186 -5.75 -5.62 36.00
N VAL A 187 -5.72 -4.27 35.96
CA VAL A 187 -5.14 -3.45 37.03
C VAL A 187 -6.08 -3.22 38.21
N GLY A 188 -7.33 -3.71 38.13
CA GLY A 188 -8.32 -3.61 39.20
C GLY A 188 -8.97 -2.24 39.36
N LEU A 189 -8.79 -1.32 38.39
CA LEU A 189 -9.44 -0.01 38.36
C LEU A 189 -10.94 -0.12 38.04
N TRP A 190 -11.36 -1.22 37.43
CA TRP A 190 -12.76 -1.49 37.14
C TRP A 190 -13.11 -2.94 37.46
N LYS A 191 -14.19 -3.13 38.21
CA LYS A 191 -14.81 -4.44 38.45
C LYS A 191 -16.20 -4.39 37.82
N PRO A 192 -16.45 -5.11 36.71
CA PRO A 192 -17.80 -5.23 36.19
C PRO A 192 -18.68 -5.89 37.27
N LYS A 193 -19.92 -5.40 37.38
CA LYS A 193 -20.92 -5.94 38.31
C LYS A 193 -21.37 -7.33 37.87
#